data_AF-A0A9E4Y1F2-F1
#
_entry.id   AF-A0A9E4Y1F2-F1
#
_cell.length_a   1.000
_cell.length_b   1.000
_cell.length_c   1.000
_cell.angle_alpha   90.00
_cell.angle_beta   90.00
_cell.angle_gamma   90.00
#
_symmetry.space_group_name_H-M   'P 1'
#
loop_
_entity.id
_entity.type
_entity.pdbx_description
1 polymer ?
#
loop_
_entity_poly.entity_id
_entity_poly.type
_entity_poly.pdbx_seq_one_letter_code
_entity_poly.pdbx_strand_id
1 'polypeptide(L)'
;MPQLTPGVELTVTYYGHCAFLWETAQGARVLVDPYRNREDRYWFTREFPQVPCDLGLITHAHFDHDAAGRLPESASLLRLPGELRYRDLYV
;
A
#
# COMPACT_ATOMS: atom_id res chain seq x y z
N MET A 1 10.35 26.85 -4.02
CA MET A 1 9.13 26.02 -4.09
C MET A 1 9.24 25.20 -5.36
N PRO A 2 9.28 23.86 -5.33
CA PRO A 2 9.24 23.11 -6.57
C PRO A 2 7.88 23.31 -7.23
N GLN A 3 7.89 23.64 -8.52
CA GLN A 3 6.69 23.84 -9.33
C GLN A 3 6.06 22.48 -9.59
N LEU A 4 4.81 22.25 -9.17
CA LEU A 4 4.06 21.06 -9.55
C LEU A 4 3.78 21.13 -11.06
N THR A 5 4.34 20.19 -11.81
CA THR A 5 4.08 20.05 -13.25
C THR A 5 2.62 19.67 -13.47
N PRO A 6 1.87 20.39 -14.34
CA PRO A 6 0.55 19.94 -14.76
C PRO A 6 0.67 18.57 -15.44
N GLY A 7 -0.03 17.56 -14.92
CA GLY A 7 -0.06 16.20 -15.50
C GLY A 7 0.37 15.05 -14.58
N VAL A 8 0.64 15.29 -13.29
CA VAL A 8 0.88 14.20 -12.33
C VAL A 8 -0.46 13.71 -11.79
N GLU A 9 -1.04 12.70 -12.42
CA GLU A 9 -2.23 12.03 -11.92
C GLU A 9 -1.82 10.93 -10.93
N LEU A 10 -2.42 10.97 -9.74
CA LEU A 10 -2.32 9.91 -8.73
C LEU A 10 -3.74 9.37 -8.53
N THR A 11 -3.96 8.11 -8.85
CA THR A 11 -5.19 7.42 -8.49
C THR A 11 -5.03 6.81 -7.10
N VAL A 12 -6.00 7.06 -6.23
CA VAL A 12 -6.07 6.45 -4.90
C VAL A 12 -7.33 5.62 -4.81
N THR A 13 -7.17 4.30 -4.70
CA THR A 13 -8.29 3.38 -4.46
C THR A 13 -8.35 3.00 -2.98
N TYR A 14 -9.51 3.23 -2.35
CA TYR A 14 -9.73 2.90 -0.94
C TYR A 14 -10.35 1.51 -0.78
N TYR A 15 -9.71 0.65 0.03
CA TYR A 15 -10.13 -0.73 0.26
C TYR A 15 -10.76 -0.98 1.65
N GLY A 16 -10.85 0.04 2.50
CA GLY A 16 -11.33 -0.06 3.88
C GLY A 16 -10.22 0.15 4.92
N HIS A 17 -10.58 0.59 6.13
CA HIS A 17 -9.64 0.87 7.23
C HIS A 17 -8.56 1.88 6.82
N CYS A 18 -7.29 1.50 6.90
CA CYS A 18 -6.15 2.31 6.45
C CYS A 18 -5.58 1.79 5.12
N ALA A 19 -6.30 0.93 4.40
CA ALA A 19 -5.80 0.32 3.17
C ALA A 19 -6.08 1.17 1.92
N PHE A 20 -5.01 1.54 1.23
CA PHE A 20 -5.06 2.33 -0.02
C PHE A 20 -4.15 1.74 -1.08
N LEU A 21 -4.61 1.69 -2.32
CA LEU A 21 -3.73 1.49 -3.49
C LEU A 21 -3.47 2.84 -4.14
N TRP A 22 -2.21 3.19 -4.29
CA TRP A 22 -1.73 4.34 -5.02
C TRP A 22 -1.24 3.90 -6.40
N GLU A 23 -1.73 4.55 -7.44
CA GLU A 23 -1.28 4.33 -8.81
C GLU A 23 -0.80 5.64 -9.42
N THR A 24 0.49 5.70 -9.74
CA THR A 24 1.13 6.91 -10.27
C THR A 24 1.06 6.98 -11.79
N ALA A 25 1.37 8.15 -12.36
CA ALA A 25 1.34 8.38 -13.80
C ALA A 25 2.32 7.48 -14.59
N GLN A 26 3.46 7.08 -14.01
CA GLN A 26 4.38 6.08 -14.59
C GLN A 26 4.05 4.63 -14.18
N GLY A 27 2.84 4.41 -13.64
CA GLY A 27 2.29 3.09 -13.35
C GLY A 27 2.92 2.37 -12.17
N ALA A 28 3.52 3.09 -11.21
CA ALA A 28 3.90 2.49 -9.93
C ALA A 28 2.64 2.16 -9.15
N ARG A 29 2.57 0.96 -8.57
CA ARG A 29 1.44 0.51 -7.75
C ARG A 29 1.88 0.26 -6.33
N VAL A 30 1.36 1.04 -5.38
CA VAL A 30 1.77 0.97 -3.98
C VAL A 30 0.59 0.70 -3.09
N LEU A 31 0.62 -0.45 -2.43
CA LEU A 31 -0.42 -0.88 -1.50
C LEU A 31 0.00 -0.53 -0.08
N VAL A 32 -0.75 0.37 0.55
CA VAL A 32 -0.54 0.83 1.92
C VAL A 32 -1.47 0.09 2.86
N ASP A 33 -0.95 -0.39 3.98
CA ASP A 33 -1.65 -0.98 5.12
C ASP A 33 -2.79 -1.97 4.77
N PRO A 34 -2.53 -3.03 3.99
CA PRO A 34 -3.54 -4.06 3.79
C PRO A 34 -3.88 -4.73 5.13
N TYR A 35 -5.15 -4.96 5.40
CA TYR A 35 -5.62 -5.44 6.71
C TYR A 35 -5.86 -6.95 6.74
N ARG A 36 -5.77 -7.58 7.91
CA ARG A 36 -6.19 -8.98 8.11
C ARG A 36 -6.99 -9.14 9.39
N ASN A 37 -7.67 -10.27 9.53
CA ASN A 37 -8.09 -10.75 10.85
C ASN A 37 -6.97 -11.58 11.49
N ARG A 38 -7.01 -11.70 12.81
CA ARG A 38 -6.26 -12.72 13.54
C ARG A 38 -7.20 -13.84 13.97
N GLU A 39 -6.64 -15.02 14.25
CA GLU A 39 -7.42 -16.16 14.76
C GLU A 39 -8.25 -15.80 16.00
N ASP A 40 -7.74 -14.91 16.86
CA ASP A 40 -8.37 -14.46 18.10
C ASP A 40 -9.18 -13.16 17.96
N ARG A 41 -9.14 -12.48 16.80
CA ARG A 41 -9.84 -11.19 16.58
C ARG A 41 -10.36 -11.07 15.15
N TYR A 42 -11.68 -11.05 15.03
CA TYR A 42 -12.39 -10.97 13.76
C TYR A 42 -13.06 -9.60 13.61
N TRP A 43 -12.40 -8.66 12.95
CA TRP A 43 -12.86 -7.28 12.73
C TRP A 43 -13.42 -7.08 11.32
N PHE A 44 -12.89 -7.80 10.34
CA PHE A 44 -13.27 -7.68 8.94
C PHE A 44 -14.16 -8.85 8.55
N THR A 45 -15.28 -8.59 7.87
CA THR A 45 -16.22 -9.65 7.47
C THR A 45 -15.71 -10.52 6.31
N ARG A 46 -14.64 -10.06 5.66
CA ARG A 46 -14.03 -10.67 4.48
C ARG A 46 -12.53 -10.42 4.53
N GLU A 47 -11.79 -11.34 3.95
CA GLU A 47 -10.34 -11.20 3.82
C GLU A 47 -9.99 -10.04 2.88
N PHE A 48 -8.82 -9.45 3.09
CA PHE A 48 -8.31 -8.47 2.15
C PHE A 48 -8.09 -9.13 0.77
N PRO A 49 -8.56 -8.49 -0.32
CA PRO A 49 -8.43 -9.05 -1.66
C PRO A 49 -6.96 -9.13 -2.07
N GLN A 50 -6.65 -10.02 -3.02
CA GLN A 50 -5.35 -9.95 -3.69
C GLN A 50 -5.34 -8.74 -4.62
N VAL A 51 -4.41 -7.82 -4.38
CA VAL A 51 -4.28 -6.57 -5.15
C VAL A 51 -2.88 -6.54 -5.78
N PRO A 52 -2.78 -6.50 -7.12
CA PRO A 52 -1.48 -6.35 -7.79
C PRO A 52 -0.80 -5.04 -7.37
N CYS A 53 0.42 -5.14 -6.83
CA CYS A 53 1.24 -3.99 -6.45
C CYS A 53 2.73 -4.30 -6.65
N ASP A 54 3.51 -3.23 -6.80
CA ASP A 54 4.98 -3.29 -6.86
C ASP A 54 5.59 -3.15 -5.46
N LEU A 55 4.95 -2.32 -4.62
CA LEU A 55 5.41 -2.00 -3.26
C LEU A 55 4.28 -2.20 -2.26
N GLY A 56 4.57 -2.84 -1.13
CA GLY A 56 3.74 -2.82 0.07
C GLY A 56 4.34 -1.87 1.10
N LEU A 57 3.54 -0.95 1.65
CA LEU A 57 3.93 -0.10 2.78
C LEU A 57 3.14 -0.51 4.02
N ILE A 58 3.83 -0.78 5.12
CA ILE A 58 3.21 -1.05 6.42
C ILE A 58 3.66 0.02 7.41
N THR A 59 2.70 0.78 7.93
CA THR A 59 2.96 1.87 8.88
C THR A 59 3.46 1.35 10.22
N HIS A 60 2.86 0.26 10.72
CA HIS A 60 3.28 -0.40 11.97
C HIS A 60 2.73 -1.83 12.07
N ALA A 61 3.33 -2.64 12.96
CA ALA A 61 3.06 -4.08 13.08
C ALA A 61 1.79 -4.43 13.87
N HIS A 62 0.67 -3.75 13.58
CA HIS A 62 -0.65 -4.16 14.05
C HIS A 62 -1.41 -4.92 12.95
N PHE A 63 -2.24 -5.88 13.35
CA PHE A 63 -2.85 -6.83 12.42
C PHE A 63 -3.86 -6.18 11.45
N ASP A 64 -4.47 -5.08 11.86
CA ASP A 64 -5.36 -4.27 11.02
C ASP A 64 -4.60 -3.39 10.04
N HIS A 65 -3.27 -3.31 10.12
CA HIS A 65 -2.40 -2.59 9.17
C HIS A 65 -1.47 -3.50 8.38
N ASP A 66 -1.36 -4.76 8.78
CA ASP A 66 -0.39 -5.69 8.24
C ASP A 66 -1.13 -6.91 7.72
N ALA A 67 -1.14 -7.07 6.40
CA ALA A 67 -1.48 -8.30 5.72
C ALA A 67 -0.41 -8.62 4.69
N ALA A 68 0.87 -8.51 5.08
CA ALA A 68 2.01 -8.75 4.21
C ALA A 68 1.93 -10.09 3.44
N GLY A 69 1.34 -11.12 4.05
CA GLY A 69 1.10 -12.42 3.41
C GLY A 69 0.10 -12.42 2.24
N ARG A 70 -0.54 -11.29 1.95
CA ARG A 70 -1.45 -11.08 0.80
C ARG A 70 -0.77 -10.35 -0.36
N LEU A 71 0.44 -9.83 -0.16
CA LEU A 71 1.17 -9.13 -1.21
C LEU A 71 1.60 -10.12 -2.31
N PRO A 72 1.69 -9.68 -3.59
CA PRO A 72 2.31 -10.48 -4.64
C PRO A 72 3.74 -10.87 -4.27
N GLU A 73 4.19 -12.06 -4.71
CA GLU A 73 5.56 -12.55 -4.46
C GLU A 73 6.65 -11.60 -5.00
N SER A 74 6.33 -10.83 -6.04
CA SER A 74 7.23 -9.84 -6.65
C SER A 74 7.28 -8.50 -5.91
N ALA A 75 6.37 -8.25 -4.97
CA ALA A 75 6.27 -6.95 -4.32
C ALA A 75 7.39 -6.78 -3.27
N SER A 76 7.99 -5.59 -3.25
CA SER A 76 8.90 -5.22 -2.15
C SER A 76 8.11 -4.69 -0.96
N LEU A 77 8.47 -5.10 0.25
CA LEU A 77 7.81 -4.66 1.48
C LEU A 77 8.67 -3.63 2.23
N LEU A 78 8.11 -2.44 2.47
CA LEU A 78 8.69 -1.41 3.32
C LEU A 78 7.93 -1.37 4.64
N ARG A 79 8.69 -1.58 5.73
CA ARG A 79 8.18 -1.61 7.12
C ARG A 79 9.11 -0.90 8.09
N LEU A 80 9.98 -0.05 7.57
CA LEU A 80 11.00 0.69 8.32
C LEU A 80 11.00 2.14 7.83
N PRO A 81 11.36 3.11 8.71
CA PRO A 81 11.60 4.48 8.28
C PRO A 81 12.70 4.55 7.22
N GLY A 82 12.55 5.47 6.27
CA GLY A 82 13.51 5.71 5.21
C GLY A 82 12.91 6.53 4.08
N GLU A 83 13.67 6.66 3.00
CA GLU A 83 13.22 7.31 1.77
C GLU A 83 13.41 6.32 0.62
N LEU A 84 12.43 6.22 -0.27
CA LEU A 84 12.49 5.42 -1.48
C LEU A 84 12.09 6.25 -2.70
N ARG A 85 12.90 6.16 -3.75
CA ARG A 85 12.53 6.59 -5.10
C ARG A 85 12.22 5.37 -5.95
N TYR A 86 10.99 5.29 -6.45
CA TYR A 86 10.58 4.24 -7.38
C TYR A 86 9.74 4.84 -8.50
N ARG A 87 10.29 4.83 -9.72
CA ARG A 87 9.71 5.54 -10.89
C ARG A 87 9.47 7.03 -10.57
N ASP A 88 8.24 7.49 -10.68
CA ASP A 88 7.77 8.84 -10.36
C ASP A 88 7.26 8.98 -8.91
N LEU A 89 7.36 7.92 -8.09
CA LEU A 89 7.04 7.96 -6.66
C LEU A 89 8.26 8.29 -5.81
N TYR A 90 8.08 9.23 -4.88
CA TYR A 90 8.96 9.47 -3.75
C TYR A 90 8.16 9.32 -2.45
N VAL A 91 8.56 8.37 -1.61
CA VAL A 91 7.91 8.06 -0.32
C VAL A 91 8.93 7.93 0.79
#